data_AF-A0A2E7QEQ8-F1
#
_entry.id   AF-A0A2E7QEQ8-F1
#
_cell.length_a   1.000
_cell.length_b   1.000
_cell.length_c   1.000
_cell.angle_alpha   90.00
_cell.angle_beta   90.00
_cell.angle_gamma   90.00
#
_symmetry.space_group_name_H-M   'P 1'
#
loop_
_entity.id
_entity.type
_entity.pdbx_description
1 polymer ?
#
loop_
_entity_poly.entity_id
_entity_poly.type
_entity_poly.pdbx_seq_one_letter_code
_entity_poly.pdbx_strand_id
1 'polypeptide(L)'
;MPTELLYLFLTSILLALLWIPHIIGQVRFNGPLQPEEYVTLREPATHDYIKRADRAHINLVEQFGAFAGLVVVAQLVQVSTALTAGAAAVFFWARIAHAIVMLSGFKHFMARTLIFTVAWMTLLVIAWEIAAAKLF
;
A
#
# COMPACT_ATOMS: atom_id res chain seq x y z
N MET A 1 -10.85 11.13 16.54
CA MET A 1 -9.61 10.60 15.94
C MET A 1 -9.20 11.58 14.85
N PRO A 2 -7.95 12.09 14.83
CA PRO A 2 -7.44 12.88 13.71
C PRO A 2 -7.57 12.13 12.39
N THR A 3 -7.80 12.87 11.32
CA THR A 3 -8.04 12.31 9.98
C THR A 3 -6.87 11.44 9.51
N GLU A 4 -5.65 11.81 9.86
CA GLU A 4 -4.43 11.08 9.58
C GLU A 4 -4.44 9.68 10.23
N LEU A 5 -4.85 9.58 11.50
CA LEU A 5 -4.96 8.29 12.20
C LEU A 5 -6.08 7.41 11.62
N LEU A 6 -7.18 8.01 11.16
CA LEU A 6 -8.22 7.27 10.45
C LEU A 6 -7.67 6.64 9.17
N TYR A 7 -6.95 7.40 8.34
CA TYR A 7 -6.38 6.86 7.10
C TYR A 7 -5.21 5.91 7.35
N LEU A 8 -4.46 6.07 8.44
CA LEU A 8 -3.52 5.04 8.90
C LEU A 8 -4.25 3.75 9.21
N PHE A 9 -5.32 3.79 10.01
CA PHE A 9 -6.13 2.63 10.33
C PHE A 9 -6.71 1.95 9.08
N LEU A 10 -7.31 2.71 8.17
CA LEU A 10 -7.88 2.17 6.92
C LEU A 10 -6.80 1.56 6.02
N THR A 11 -5.61 2.18 5.95
CA THR A 11 -4.49 1.64 5.16
C THR A 11 -3.94 0.36 5.78
N SER A 12 -3.88 0.25 7.11
CA SER A 12 -3.53 -1.00 7.80
C SER A 12 -4.50 -2.13 7.46
N ILE A 13 -5.81 -1.84 7.42
CA ILE A 13 -6.82 -2.80 6.97
C ILE A 13 -6.57 -3.20 5.51
N LEU A 14 -6.35 -2.22 4.63
CA LEU A 14 -6.05 -2.50 3.22
C LEU A 14 -4.83 -3.42 3.08
N LEU A 15 -3.75 -3.13 3.80
CA LEU A 15 -2.55 -3.95 3.80
C LEU A 15 -2.84 -5.39 4.25
N ALA A 16 -3.59 -5.55 5.34
CA ALA A 16 -3.97 -6.86 5.87
C ALA A 16 -4.85 -7.69 4.93
N LEU A 17 -5.49 -7.07 3.93
CA LEU A 17 -6.36 -7.73 2.96
C LEU A 17 -5.72 -7.97 1.59
N LEU A 18 -4.66 -7.25 1.22
CA LEU A 18 -4.10 -7.28 -0.14
C LEU A 18 -3.39 -8.59 -0.52
N TRP A 19 -3.08 -9.47 0.43
CA TRP A 19 -2.57 -10.82 0.12
C TRP A 19 -3.66 -11.75 -0.44
N ILE A 20 -4.94 -11.48 -0.16
CA ILE A 20 -6.07 -12.35 -0.55
C ILE A 20 -6.15 -12.54 -2.07
N PRO A 21 -6.10 -11.50 -2.92
CA PRO A 21 -6.10 -11.67 -4.38
C PRO A 21 -4.97 -12.57 -4.90
N HIS A 22 -3.79 -12.50 -4.28
CA HIS A 22 -2.66 -13.36 -4.64
C HIS A 22 -2.99 -14.84 -4.35
N ILE A 23 -3.50 -15.14 -3.15
CA ILE A 23 -3.86 -16.52 -2.76
C ILE A 23 -5.05 -17.05 -3.57
N ILE A 24 -6.05 -16.23 -3.86
CA ILE A 24 -7.14 -16.60 -4.78
C ILE A 24 -6.56 -16.97 -6.15
N GLY A 25 -5.60 -16.18 -6.66
CA GLY A 25 -4.90 -16.48 -7.91
C GLY A 25 -4.15 -17.82 -7.85
N GLN A 26 -3.39 -18.05 -6.78
CA GLN A 26 -2.65 -19.30 -6.57
C GLN A 26 -3.58 -20.51 -6.61
N VAL A 27 -4.67 -20.49 -5.85
CA VAL A 27 -5.63 -21.59 -5.83
C VAL A 27 -6.31 -21.76 -7.18
N ARG A 28 -6.69 -20.67 -7.85
CA ARG A 28 -7.41 -20.71 -9.13
C ARG A 28 -6.59 -21.28 -10.28
N PHE A 29 -5.31 -20.92 -10.38
CA PHE A 29 -4.48 -21.30 -11.53
C PHE A 29 -3.55 -22.48 -11.24
N ASN A 30 -3.15 -22.69 -9.99
CA ASN A 30 -2.21 -23.73 -9.60
C ASN A 30 -2.84 -24.81 -8.69
N GLY A 31 -4.10 -24.64 -8.28
CA GLY A 31 -4.77 -25.54 -7.32
C GLY A 31 -4.34 -25.30 -5.86
N PRO A 32 -5.02 -25.95 -4.90
CA PRO A 32 -4.66 -25.90 -3.48
C PRO A 32 -3.26 -26.51 -3.24
N LEU A 33 -2.65 -26.19 -2.10
CA LEU A 33 -1.38 -26.78 -1.70
C LEU A 33 -1.53 -28.28 -1.45
N GLN A 34 -0.55 -29.05 -1.93
CA GLN A 34 -0.39 -30.48 -1.68
C GLN A 34 0.50 -30.71 -0.45
N PRO A 35 0.41 -31.86 0.24
CA PRO A 35 1.22 -32.14 1.44
C PRO A 35 2.73 -31.96 1.25
N GLU A 36 3.27 -32.36 0.09
CA GLU A 36 4.68 -32.17 -0.27
C GLU A 36 5.10 -30.70 -0.26
N GLU A 37 4.16 -29.80 -0.60
CA GLU A 37 4.41 -28.36 -0.74
C GLU A 37 4.45 -27.61 0.60
N TYR A 38 4.17 -28.32 1.71
CA TYR A 38 4.41 -27.85 3.07
C TYR A 38 5.83 -28.19 3.55
N VAL A 39 6.52 -29.10 2.85
CA VAL A 39 7.92 -29.48 3.14
C VAL A 39 8.87 -28.81 2.16
N THR A 40 8.51 -28.79 0.88
CA THR A 40 9.25 -28.13 -0.20
C THR A 40 8.43 -26.98 -0.75
N LEU A 41 9.03 -25.80 -0.93
CA LEU A 41 8.27 -24.65 -1.42
C LEU A 41 7.82 -24.86 -2.87
N ARG A 42 6.54 -24.60 -3.15
CA ARG A 42 6.01 -24.55 -4.52
C ARG A 42 6.83 -23.55 -5.36
N GLU A 43 7.10 -23.93 -6.61
CA GLU A 43 7.75 -23.05 -7.58
C GLU A 43 7.04 -21.69 -7.70
N PRO A 44 7.79 -20.59 -7.95
CA PRO A 44 7.21 -19.27 -8.07
C PRO A 44 6.07 -19.21 -9.10
N ALA A 45 5.06 -18.40 -8.80
CA ALA A 45 3.89 -18.29 -9.63
C ALA A 45 4.23 -17.89 -11.07
N THR A 46 3.77 -18.68 -12.04
CA THR A 46 4.02 -18.44 -13.47
C THR A 46 3.00 -17.48 -14.10
N HIS A 47 1.75 -17.52 -13.64
CA HIS A 47 0.64 -16.74 -14.19
C HIS A 47 0.73 -15.24 -13.83
N ASP A 48 0.61 -14.37 -14.82
CA ASP A 48 0.84 -12.92 -14.65
C ASP A 48 -0.10 -12.25 -13.65
N TYR A 49 -1.36 -12.71 -13.54
CA TYR A 49 -2.28 -12.23 -12.52
C TYR A 49 -1.70 -12.41 -11.10
N ILE A 50 -1.14 -13.59 -10.81
CA ILE A 50 -0.61 -13.92 -9.48
C ILE A 50 0.59 -13.03 -9.17
N LYS A 51 1.48 -12.83 -10.15
CA LYS A 51 2.64 -11.93 -10.05
C LYS A 51 2.19 -10.48 -9.77
N ARG A 52 1.19 -9.97 -10.48
CA ARG A 52 0.69 -8.60 -10.26
C ARG A 52 -0.01 -8.45 -8.92
N ALA A 53 -0.80 -9.44 -8.50
CA ALA A 53 -1.46 -9.44 -7.20
C ALA A 53 -0.45 -9.42 -6.06
N ASP A 54 0.59 -10.25 -6.14
CA ASP A 54 1.70 -10.24 -5.18
C ASP A 54 2.39 -8.87 -5.14
N ARG A 55 2.74 -8.33 -6.31
CA ARG A 55 3.37 -7.01 -6.41
C ARG A 55 2.49 -5.88 -5.86
N ALA A 56 1.17 -5.97 -5.96
CA ALA A 56 0.27 -4.97 -5.38
C ALA A 56 0.37 -4.96 -3.84
N HIS A 57 0.45 -6.14 -3.22
CA HIS A 57 0.61 -6.31 -1.79
C HIS A 57 2.00 -5.86 -1.31
N ILE A 58 3.07 -6.42 -1.89
CA ILE A 58 4.45 -6.11 -1.50
C ILE A 58 4.76 -4.62 -1.65
N ASN A 59 4.26 -3.98 -2.71
CA ASN A 59 4.45 -2.55 -2.89
C ASN A 59 3.75 -1.71 -1.80
N LEU A 60 2.65 -2.20 -1.20
CA LEU A 60 2.06 -1.51 -0.04
C LEU A 60 2.88 -1.78 1.22
N VAL A 61 3.38 -3.01 1.42
CA VAL A 61 4.28 -3.34 2.53
C VAL A 61 5.49 -2.40 2.57
N GLU A 62 6.14 -2.19 1.41
CA GLU A 62 7.33 -1.34 1.29
C GLU A 62 7.08 0.13 1.67
N GLN A 63 5.90 0.68 1.32
CA GLN A 63 5.56 2.08 1.56
C GLN A 63 4.88 2.30 2.91
N PHE A 64 4.23 1.28 3.47
CA PHE A 64 3.43 1.39 4.68
C PHE A 64 4.26 1.81 5.89
N GLY A 65 5.48 1.28 6.05
CA GLY A 65 6.35 1.65 7.16
C GLY A 65 6.65 3.15 7.23
N ALA A 66 6.96 3.75 6.07
CA ALA A 66 7.18 5.19 5.97
C ALA A 66 5.92 6.00 6.27
N PHE A 67 4.77 5.60 5.71
CA PHE A 67 3.49 6.25 5.96
C PHE A 67 3.09 6.20 7.44
N ALA A 68 3.13 5.01 8.04
CA ALA A 68 2.78 4.79 9.44
C ALA A 68 3.71 5.58 10.36
N GLY A 69 5.03 5.53 10.10
CA GLY A 69 6.02 6.28 10.86
C GLY A 69 5.75 7.78 10.85
N LEU A 70 5.51 8.36 9.66
CA LEU A 70 5.23 9.79 9.53
C LEU A 70 3.93 10.21 10.23
N VAL A 71 2.85 9.44 10.08
CA VAL A 71 1.57 9.73 10.74
C VAL A 71 1.70 9.63 12.27
N VAL A 72 2.41 8.62 12.78
CA VAL A 72 2.65 8.48 14.22
C VAL A 72 3.51 9.62 14.75
N VAL A 73 4.59 9.98 14.05
CA VAL A 73 5.43 11.12 14.44
C VAL A 73 4.60 12.41 14.47
N ALA A 74 3.84 12.71 13.41
CA ALA A 74 2.94 13.86 13.35
C ALA A 74 1.98 13.91 14.57
N GLN A 75 1.39 12.76 14.92
CA GLN A 75 0.53 12.64 16.09
C GLN A 75 1.27 12.91 17.40
N LEU A 76 2.50 12.39 17.57
CA LEU A 76 3.29 12.59 18.79
C LEU A 76 3.74 14.04 18.96
N VAL A 77 4.12 14.70 17.87
CA VAL A 77 4.55 16.11 17.88
C VAL A 77 3.38 17.09 17.76
N GLN A 78 2.13 16.59 17.78
CA GLN A 78 0.90 17.38 17.69
C GLN A 78 0.80 18.24 16.42
N VAL A 79 1.35 17.75 15.30
CA VAL A 79 1.23 18.38 13.97
C VAL A 79 0.05 17.75 13.25
N SER A 80 -1.01 18.54 13.06
CA SER A 80 -2.16 18.17 12.24
C SER A 80 -2.64 19.41 11.49
N THR A 81 -2.50 19.40 10.17
CA THR A 81 -2.87 20.48 9.26
C THR A 81 -3.82 19.96 8.18
N ALA A 82 -4.46 20.86 7.45
CA ALA A 82 -5.28 20.47 6.31
C ALA A 82 -4.47 19.70 5.25
N LEU A 83 -3.16 20.00 5.13
CA LEU A 83 -2.27 19.33 4.20
C LEU A 83 -1.91 17.91 4.67
N THR A 84 -1.60 17.70 5.95
CA THR A 84 -1.32 16.34 6.48
C THR A 84 -2.56 15.45 6.38
N ALA A 85 -3.73 15.98 6.72
CA ALA A 85 -5.01 15.27 6.58
C ALA A 85 -5.32 14.91 5.12
N GLY A 86 -5.14 15.87 4.20
CA GLY A 86 -5.34 15.66 2.77
C GLY A 86 -4.33 14.66 2.18
N ALA A 87 -3.06 14.76 2.56
CA ALA A 87 -2.01 13.84 2.14
C ALA A 87 -2.27 12.40 2.62
N ALA A 88 -2.72 12.22 3.85
CA ALA A 88 -3.10 10.91 4.37
C ALA A 88 -4.29 10.29 3.62
N ALA A 89 -5.29 11.11 3.28
CA ALA A 89 -6.42 10.70 2.46
C ALA A 89 -5.98 10.26 1.06
N VAL A 90 -5.18 11.10 0.39
CA VAL A 90 -4.66 10.83 -0.96
C VAL A 90 -3.80 9.57 -0.96
N PHE A 91 -2.96 9.36 0.06
CA PHE A 91 -2.17 8.13 0.20
C PHE A 91 -3.08 6.91 0.14
N PHE A 92 -4.07 6.83 1.02
CA PHE A 92 -5.01 5.70 1.09
C PHE A 92 -5.73 5.43 -0.24
N TRP A 93 -6.34 6.46 -0.83
CA TRP A 93 -7.07 6.31 -2.08
C TRP A 93 -6.16 5.96 -3.26
N ALA A 94 -4.94 6.49 -3.30
CA ALA A 94 -3.95 6.10 -4.29
C ALA A 94 -3.54 4.62 -4.13
N ARG A 95 -3.45 4.10 -2.90
CA ARG A 95 -3.17 2.67 -2.67
C ARG A 95 -4.32 1.77 -3.17
N ILE A 96 -5.57 2.19 -2.99
CA ILE A 96 -6.73 1.48 -3.57
C ILE A 96 -6.65 1.50 -5.09
N ALA A 97 -6.47 2.68 -5.70
CA ALA A 97 -6.38 2.81 -7.14
C ALA A 97 -5.22 1.98 -7.73
N HIS A 98 -4.06 1.98 -7.07
CA HIS A 98 -2.91 1.18 -7.45
C HIS A 98 -3.22 -0.32 -7.41
N ALA A 99 -3.88 -0.80 -6.35
CA ALA A 99 -4.30 -2.20 -6.25
C ALA A 99 -5.25 -2.59 -7.39
N ILE A 100 -6.25 -1.76 -7.71
CA ILE A 100 -7.19 -1.99 -8.81
C ILE A 100 -6.45 -2.06 -10.16
N VAL A 101 -5.55 -1.11 -10.43
CA VAL A 101 -4.75 -1.08 -11.68
C VAL A 101 -3.86 -2.33 -11.80
N MET A 102 -3.22 -2.75 -10.71
CA MET A 102 -2.37 -3.94 -10.69
C MET A 102 -3.17 -5.23 -10.95
N LEU A 103 -4.29 -5.40 -10.24
CA LEU A 103 -5.12 -6.61 -10.35
C LEU A 103 -5.79 -6.72 -11.73
N SER A 104 -6.29 -5.62 -12.28
CA SER A 104 -6.90 -5.59 -13.62
C SER A 104 -5.91 -5.82 -14.77
N GLY A 105 -4.61 -5.60 -14.54
CA GLY A 105 -3.60 -5.65 -15.61
C GLY A 105 -3.69 -4.45 -16.56
N PHE A 106 -4.24 -3.33 -16.09
CA PHE A 106 -4.36 -2.11 -16.87
C PHE A 106 -2.98 -1.56 -17.25
N LYS A 107 -2.77 -1.34 -18.55
CA LYS A 107 -1.45 -0.98 -19.13
C LYS A 107 -1.37 0.42 -19.75
N HIS A 108 -2.45 1.20 -19.72
CA HIS A 108 -2.50 2.51 -20.37
C HIS A 108 -2.06 3.65 -19.45
N PHE A 109 -1.69 4.78 -20.06
CA PHE A 109 -1.39 6.06 -19.39
C PHE A 109 -0.34 6.01 -18.28
N MET A 110 0.50 4.96 -18.24
CA MET A 110 1.46 4.74 -17.16
C MET A 110 0.79 4.81 -15.76
N ALA A 111 -0.51 4.45 -15.67
CA ALA A 111 -1.32 4.71 -14.48
C ALA A 111 -0.70 4.14 -13.20
N ARG A 112 -0.13 2.93 -13.27
CA ARG A 112 0.60 2.32 -12.15
C ARG A 112 1.69 3.25 -11.60
N THR A 113 2.53 3.78 -12.49
CA THR A 113 3.65 4.64 -12.12
C THR A 113 3.17 5.97 -11.58
N LEU A 114 2.21 6.61 -12.25
CA LEU A 114 1.68 7.91 -11.81
C LEU A 114 1.01 7.82 -10.43
N ILE A 115 0.17 6.80 -10.21
CA ILE A 115 -0.51 6.60 -8.92
C ILE A 115 0.51 6.33 -7.81
N PHE A 116 1.53 5.50 -8.09
CA PHE A 116 2.61 5.27 -7.13
C PHE A 116 3.35 6.57 -6.78
N THR A 117 3.72 7.37 -7.79
CA THR A 117 4.40 8.65 -7.57
C THR A 117 3.55 9.60 -6.74
N VAL A 118 2.24 9.69 -7.00
CA VAL A 118 1.32 10.51 -6.19
C VAL A 118 1.31 10.03 -4.73
N ALA A 119 1.17 8.73 -4.48
CA ALA A 119 1.22 8.17 -3.13
C ALA A 119 2.58 8.41 -2.44
N TRP A 120 3.68 8.37 -3.18
CA TRP A 120 4.99 8.68 -2.61
C TRP A 120 5.13 10.17 -2.26
N MET A 121 4.63 11.07 -3.11
CA MET A 121 4.66 12.52 -2.86
C MET A 121 3.90 12.91 -1.59
N THR A 122 2.82 12.21 -1.23
CA THR A 122 2.10 12.51 0.02
C THR A 122 2.97 12.25 1.26
N LEU A 123 3.89 11.29 1.21
CA LEU A 123 4.85 11.06 2.29
C LEU A 123 5.76 12.28 2.48
N LEU A 124 6.24 12.85 1.36
CA LEU A 124 7.06 14.05 1.40
C LEU A 124 6.29 15.26 1.94
N VAL A 125 5.01 15.40 1.58
CA VAL A 125 4.16 16.47 2.11
C VAL A 125 4.00 16.34 3.63
N ILE A 126 3.69 15.15 4.14
CA ILE A 126 3.56 14.93 5.59
C ILE A 126 4.90 15.20 6.29
N ALA A 127 6.01 14.68 5.76
CA ALA A 127 7.34 14.91 6.31
C ALA A 127 7.72 16.40 6.33
N TRP A 128 7.40 17.12 5.26
CA TRP A 128 7.63 18.57 5.17
C TRP A 128 6.82 19.34 6.20
N GLU A 129 5.52 19.05 6.34
CA GLU A 129 4.66 19.71 7.34
C GLU A 129 5.17 19.48 8.76
N ILE A 130 5.63 18.26 9.08
CA ILE A 130 6.26 17.95 10.37
C ILE A 130 7.53 18.79 10.57
N ALA A 131 8.41 18.85 9.56
CA ALA A 131 9.66 19.62 9.64
C ALA A 131 9.41 21.13 9.78
N ALA A 132 8.47 21.66 9.00
CA ALA A 132 8.10 23.09 8.97
C ALA A 132 7.40 23.55 10.26
N ALA A 133 6.68 22.64 10.95
CA ALA A 133 5.99 22.93 12.21
C ALA A 133 6.93 23.10 13.43
N LYS A 134 8.25 23.13 13.22
CA LYS A 134 9.35 23.39 14.17
C LYS A 134 9.93 22.14 14.87
N LEU A 135 10.78 21.43 14.13
CA LEU A 135 11.88 20.63 14.71
C LEU A 135 13.28 21.07 14.23
N PHE A 136 13.39 22.22 13.55
CA PHE A 136 14.62 22.95 13.26
C PHE A 136 14.37 24.46 13.33
#